data_AF-A0A4R4QY80-F1
#
_entry.id   AF-A0A4R4QY80-F1
#
_cell.length_a   1.000
_cell.length_b   1.000
_cell.length_c   1.000
_cell.angle_alpha   90.00
_cell.angle_beta   90.00
_cell.angle_gamma   90.00
#
_symmetry.space_group_name_H-M   'P 1'
#
loop_
_entity.id
_entity.type
_entity.pdbx_description
1 polymer ?
#
loop_
_entity_poly.entity_id
_entity_poly.type
_entity_poly.pdbx_seq_one_letter_code
_entity_poly.pdbx_strand_id
1 'polypeptide(L)'
;MLPRSGDVLHVTRAASVQFIRPIRFRVIRVLDWPTYDGWLWLDGYELNAAGDAVSRRSIFVQQAGLRTLQAAPAPRPAPTVRPRRPLNRAPVAVG
;
A
#
# COMPACT_ATOMS: atom_id res chain seq x y z
N MET A 1 8.55 8.69 -7.87
CA MET A 1 8.39 8.15 -6.50
C MET A 1 7.78 6.77 -6.62
N LEU A 2 8.19 5.82 -5.76
CA LEU A 2 7.56 4.49 -5.73
C LEU A 2 6.14 4.59 -5.14
N PRO A 3 5.15 3.89 -5.70
CA PRO A 3 3.83 3.78 -5.09
C PRO A 3 3.92 3.15 -3.69
N ARG A 4 3.12 3.64 -2.76
CA ARG A 4 3.03 3.12 -1.39
C ARG A 4 1.64 2.57 -1.13
N SER A 5 1.53 1.70 -0.14
CA SER A 5 0.25 1.22 0.37
C SER A 5 -0.67 2.39 0.74
N GLY A 6 -1.89 2.37 0.20
CA GLY A 6 -2.90 3.41 0.39
C GLY A 6 -2.92 4.50 -0.68
N ASP A 7 -1.89 4.59 -1.53
CA ASP A 7 -1.90 5.57 -2.64
C ASP A 7 -3.02 5.22 -3.63
N VAL A 8 -3.72 6.24 -4.13
CA VAL A 8 -4.68 6.12 -5.23
C VAL A 8 -4.02 6.62 -6.51
N LEU A 9 -3.94 5.75 -7.50
CA LEU A 9 -3.27 5.97 -8.78
C LEU A 9 -4.31 6.08 -9.90
N HIS A 10 -4.03 6.95 -10.87
CA HIS A 10 -4.66 6.93 -12.17
C HIS A 10 -3.80 6.09 -13.10
N VAL A 11 -4.25 4.88 -13.41
CA VAL A 11 -3.53 3.94 -14.28
C VAL A 11 -4.06 4.13 -15.70
N THR A 12 -3.18 4.50 -16.62
CA THR A 12 -3.50 4.77 -18.02
C THR A 12 -2.64 3.89 -18.93
N ARG A 13 -2.87 3.98 -20.24
CA ARG A 13 -2.01 3.33 -21.25
C ARG A 13 -0.52 3.67 -21.12
N ALA A 14 -0.17 4.83 -20.56
CA ALA A 14 1.22 5.20 -20.30
C ALA A 14 1.90 4.29 -19.26
N ALA A 15 1.13 3.72 -18.34
CA ALA A 15 1.64 2.79 -17.33
C ALA A 15 1.67 1.35 -17.84
N SER A 16 0.71 0.94 -18.69
CA SER A 16 0.75 -0.35 -19.37
C SER A 16 -0.29 -0.38 -20.50
N VAL A 17 0.06 -1.02 -21.62
CA VAL A 17 -0.76 -1.06 -22.84
C VAL A 17 -2.15 -1.67 -22.66
N GLN A 18 -2.33 -2.47 -21.60
CA GLN A 18 -3.61 -3.12 -21.26
C GLN A 18 -4.67 -2.10 -20.80
N PHE A 19 -4.27 -0.92 -20.32
CA PHE A 19 -5.18 0.11 -19.79
C PHE A 19 -5.59 1.13 -20.86
N ILE A 20 -6.22 0.66 -21.93
CA ILE A 20 -6.80 1.51 -22.98
C ILE A 20 -7.91 2.39 -22.37
N ARG A 21 -8.73 1.79 -21.50
CA ARG A 21 -9.63 2.52 -20.61
C ARG A 21 -8.91 2.71 -19.27
N PRO A 22 -8.66 3.96 -18.85
CA PRO A 22 -7.95 4.20 -17.61
C PRO A 22 -8.80 3.81 -16.40
N ILE A 23 -8.14 3.42 -15.32
CA ILE A 23 -8.77 3.03 -14.05
C ILE A 23 -8.20 3.84 -12.88
N ARG A 24 -8.99 3.96 -11.82
CA ARG A 24 -8.50 4.41 -10.51
C ARG A 24 -8.13 3.18 -9.69
N PHE A 25 -6.93 3.18 -9.13
CA PHE A 25 -6.39 2.01 -8.44
C PHE A 25 -5.81 2.39 -7.09
N ARG A 26 -6.34 1.83 -6.00
CA ARG A 26 -5.79 1.98 -4.66
C ARG A 26 -4.81 0.86 -4.36
N VAL A 27 -3.56 1.22 -4.11
CA VAL A 27 -2.48 0.28 -3.82
C VAL A 27 -2.68 -0.34 -2.44
N ILE A 28 -2.60 -1.67 -2.34
CA ILE A 28 -2.47 -2.39 -1.08
C ILE A 28 -1.00 -2.67 -0.80
N ARG A 29 -0.27 -3.13 -1.81
CA ARG A 29 1.17 -3.43 -1.71
C ARG A 29 1.83 -3.45 -3.09
N VAL A 30 3.12 -3.18 -3.11
CA VAL A 30 4.01 -3.51 -4.23
C VAL A 30 4.49 -4.95 -4.03
N LEU A 31 4.51 -5.75 -5.09
CA LEU A 31 4.99 -7.14 -5.01
C LEU A 31 6.49 -7.19 -5.32
N ASP A 32 7.24 -7.93 -4.50
CA ASP A 32 8.68 -8.15 -4.67
C ASP A 32 8.97 -9.25 -5.73
N TRP A 33 8.12 -9.35 -6.75
CA TRP A 33 8.29 -10.33 -7.82
C TRP A 33 9.36 -9.86 -8.81
N PRO A 34 10.21 -10.77 -9.34
CA PRO A 34 11.20 -10.42 -10.34
C PRO A 34 10.59 -9.69 -11.54
N THR A 35 11.20 -8.58 -11.96
CA THR A 35 10.71 -7.75 -13.06
C THR A 35 11.84 -6.96 -13.74
N TYR A 36 11.51 -6.26 -14.82
CA TYR A 36 12.41 -5.40 -15.57
C TYR A 36 12.57 -4.04 -14.90
N ASP A 37 13.66 -3.33 -15.22
CA ASP A 37 13.90 -2.00 -14.69
C ASP A 37 12.74 -1.03 -15.01
N GLY A 38 12.31 -0.28 -13.99
CA GLY A 38 11.17 0.63 -14.07
C GLY A 38 9.79 -0.03 -14.14
N TRP A 39 9.70 -1.36 -14.14
CA TRP A 39 8.43 -2.09 -14.04
C TRP A 39 8.17 -2.56 -12.61
N LEU A 40 6.90 -2.73 -12.29
CA LEU A 40 6.46 -3.19 -10.97
C LEU A 40 5.13 -3.92 -11.03
N TRP A 41 4.96 -4.82 -10.08
CA TRP A 41 3.70 -5.48 -9.80
C TRP A 41 3.00 -4.78 -8.64
N LEU A 42 1.75 -4.38 -8.83
CA LEU A 42 0.91 -3.80 -7.79
C LEU A 42 -0.26 -4.72 -7.49
N ASP A 43 -0.54 -4.94 -6.21
CA ASP A 43 -1.78 -5.56 -5.73
C ASP A 43 -2.63 -4.48 -5.05
N GLY A 44 -3.91 -4.43 -5.37
CA GLY A 44 -4.77 -3.31 -4.99
C GLY A 44 -6.21 -3.43 -5.46
N TYR A 45 -6.97 -2.37 -5.23
CA TYR A 45 -8.38 -2.30 -5.61
C TYR A 45 -8.59 -1.34 -6.77
N GLU A 46 -9.34 -1.76 -7.78
CA GLU A 46 -9.97 -0.84 -8.72
C GLU A 46 -11.10 -0.07 -8.01
N LEU A 47 -11.16 1.23 -8.25
CA LEU A 47 -12.16 2.11 -7.66
C LEU A 47 -13.18 2.55 -8.70
N ASN A 48 -14.44 2.64 -8.29
CA ASN A 48 -15.50 3.25 -9.10
C ASN A 48 -15.39 4.80 -9.10
N ALA A 49 -16.38 5.45 -9.74
CA ALA A 49 -16.46 6.91 -9.79
C ALA A 49 -16.64 7.56 -8.39
N ALA A 50 -17.33 6.87 -7.47
CA ALA A 50 -17.55 7.29 -6.09
C ALA A 50 -16.33 7.08 -5.18
N GLY A 51 -15.35 6.29 -5.61
CA GLY A 51 -14.14 5.95 -4.85
C GLY A 51 -14.21 4.62 -4.10
N ASP A 52 -15.29 3.84 -4.27
CA ASP A 52 -15.42 2.54 -3.62
C ASP A 52 -14.61 1.47 -4.35
N ALA A 53 -14.04 0.55 -3.57
CA ALA A 53 -13.36 -0.62 -4.09
C ALA A 53 -14.36 -1.58 -4.73
N VAL A 54 -14.24 -1.81 -6.03
CA VAL A 54 -15.14 -2.71 -6.79
C VAL A 54 -14.51 -4.06 -7.12
N SER A 55 -13.19 -4.12 -7.26
CA SER A 55 -12.48 -5.35 -7.62
C SER A 55 -11.05 -5.32 -7.09
N ARG A 56 -10.56 -6.45 -6.58
CA ARG A 56 -9.13 -6.62 -6.25
C ARG A 56 -8.39 -7.17 -7.46
N ARG A 57 -7.25 -6.56 -7.80
CA ARG A 57 -6.46 -6.90 -8.98
C ARG A 57 -4.95 -6.82 -8.70
N SER A 58 -4.20 -7.73 -9.29
CA SER A 58 -2.75 -7.62 -9.44
C SER A 58 -2.43 -7.12 -10.84
N ILE A 59 -1.74 -5.99 -10.97
CA ILE A 59 -1.45 -5.34 -12.24
C ILE A 59 0.05 -5.18 -12.46
N PHE A 60 0.48 -5.30 -13.72
CA PHE A 60 1.86 -5.12 -14.13
C PHE A 60 2.02 -3.80 -14.89
N VAL A 61 2.79 -2.87 -14.33
CA VAL A 61 2.84 -1.48 -14.79
C VAL A 61 4.25 -0.91 -14.75
N GLN A 62 4.51 0.05 -15.63
CA GLN A 62 5.72 0.86 -15.66
C GLN A 62 5.55 2.08 -14.74
N GLN A 63 6.51 2.28 -13.84
CA GLN A 63 6.49 3.36 -12.84
C GLN A 63 6.37 4.74 -13.45
N ALA A 64 7.09 4.98 -14.56
CA ALA A 64 7.13 6.29 -15.22
C ALA A 64 5.77 6.74 -15.75
N GLY A 65 4.86 5.80 -16.03
CA GLY A 65 3.51 6.09 -16.54
C GLY A 65 2.44 6.25 -15.46
N LEU A 66 2.78 6.02 -14.18
CA LEU A 66 1.83 6.13 -13.08
C LEU A 66 1.62 7.58 -12.66
N ARG A 67 0.37 7.96 -12.42
CA ARG A 67 -0.01 9.27 -11.89
C ARG A 67 -0.70 9.11 -10.54
N THR A 68 -0.13 9.66 -9.48
CA THR A 68 -0.77 9.65 -8.16
C THR A 68 -1.87 10.71 -8.11
N LEU A 69 -3.10 10.29 -7.81
CA LEU A 69 -4.25 11.18 -7.59
C LEU A 69 -4.36 11.60 -6.14
N GLN A 70 -4.14 10.66 -5.23
CA GLN A 70 -4.19 10.89 -3.79
C GLN A 70 -3.08 10.07 -3.14
N ALA A 71 -2.22 10.74 -2.38
CA ALA A 71 -1.23 10.05 -1.58
C ALA A 71 -1.89 9.42 -0.35
N ALA A 72 -1.38 8.25 0.06
CA ALA A 72 -1.72 7.67 1.34
C ALA A 72 -1.45 8.70 2.46
N PRO A 73 -2.35 8.82 3.45
CA PRO A 73 -2.07 9.61 4.64
C PRO A 73 -0.72 9.22 5.23
N ALA A 74 0.06 10.21 5.67
CA ALA A 74 1.33 9.93 6.34
C ALA A 74 1.10 8.97 7.52
N PRO A 75 2.00 8.00 7.76
CA PRO A 75 1.91 7.14 8.93
C PRO A 75 1.79 8.00 10.17
N ARG A 76 0.69 7.84 10.93
CA ARG A 76 0.55 8.51 12.21
C ARG A 76 1.68 7.98 13.11
N PRO A 77 2.47 8.84 13.79
CA PRO A 77 3.51 8.36 14.69
C PRO A 77 2.89 7.39 15.67
N ALA A 78 3.50 6.21 15.82
CA ALA A 78 3.03 5.21 16.76
C ALA A 78 2.98 5.86 18.15
N PRO A 79 1.90 5.67 18.93
CA PRO A 79 1.90 6.13 20.31
C PRO A 79 3.09 5.48 21.00
N THR A 80 3.98 6.29 21.59
CA THR A 80 5.09 5.80 22.40
C THR A 80 4.50 4.86 23.46
N VAL A 81 4.68 3.57 23.27
CA VAL A 81 4.30 2.56 24.27
C VAL A 81 5.14 2.88 25.49
N ARG A 82 4.53 3.51 26.50
CA ARG A 82 5.19 3.69 27.80
C ARG A 82 5.54 2.29 28.31
N PRO A 83 6.81 1.99 28.64
CA PRO A 83 7.16 0.68 29.16
C PRO A 83 6.30 0.41 30.39
N ARG A 84 5.54 -0.69 30.36
CA ARG A 84 4.77 -1.14 31.53
C ARG A 84 5.79 -1.43 32.63
N ARG A 85 5.67 -0.75 33.76
CA ARG A 85 6.53 -0.96 34.93
C ARG A 85 6.49 -2.46 35.29
N PRO A 86 7.63 -3.16 35.33
CA PRO A 86 7.64 -4.57 35.72
C PRO A 86 7.12 -4.67 37.15
N LEU A 87 6.10 -5.50 37.36
CA LEU A 87 5.65 -5.89 38.69
C LEU A 87 6.65 -6.93 39.22
N ASN A 88 7.57 -6.51 40.07
CA ASN A 88 8.41 -7.45 40.83
C ASN A 88 7.49 -8.29 41.72
N ARG A 89 7.25 -9.55 41.34
CA ARG A 89 6.68 -10.56 42.23
C ARG A 89 7.83 -11.15 43.03
N ALA A 90 7.97 -10.75 44.28
CA ALA A 90 8.88 -11.41 45.20
C ALA A 90 8.33 -12.81 45.55
N PRO A 91 9.17 -13.86 45.61
CA PRO A 91 8.73 -15.16 46.10
C PRO A 91 8.49 -15.09 47.61
N VAL A 92 7.33 -15.59 48.06
CA VAL A 92 7.03 -15.77 49.48
C VAL A 92 7.77 -17.03 49.96
N ALA A 93 8.68 -16.88 50.93
CA ALA A 93 9.28 -17.99 51.64
C ALA A 93 8.28 -18.53 52.67
N VAL A 94 7.98 -19.84 52.59
CA VAL A 94 7.24 -20.58 53.61
C VAL A 94 8.26 -21.32 54.45
N GLY A 95 8.31 -20.99 55.74
CA GLY A 95 9.04 -21.74 56.77
C GLY A 95 8.13 -22.72 57.49
#